data_AF-A0A3R5TR27-F1
#
_entry.id   AF-A0A3R5TR27-F1
#
_cell.length_a   1.000
_cell.length_b   1.000
_cell.length_c   1.000
_cell.angle_alpha   90.00
_cell.angle_beta   90.00
_cell.angle_gamma   90.00
#
_symmetry.space_group_name_H-M   'P 1'
#
loop_
_entity.id
_entity.type
_entity.pdbx_description
1 polymer ?
#
loop_
_entity_poly.entity_id
_entity_poly.type
_entity_poly.pdbx_seq_one_letter_code
_entity_poly.pdbx_strand_id
1 'polypeptide(L)'
;MPNATIRGEDDTVAKYIKMDSSSLNSTSDDDSVNQDNCKSTRKPVLPYIKAELRCKIQRKRLSQGLPQLQADFTEKRPTILTKVEHEKQIVRKERNKLAARKCRQRKRQITSLLQEEIRELAEENKQLKERIRCLELNREQFVWSMLNNQVTMKMFGEFV
;
A
#
# COMPACT_ATOMS: atom_id res chain seq x y z
N MET A 1 41.75 24.51 4.15
CA MET A 1 41.09 23.59 3.19
C MET A 1 39.95 22.90 3.91
N PRO A 2 38.76 22.81 3.30
CA PRO A 2 37.49 22.80 4.03
C PRO A 2 37.08 21.42 4.56
N ASN A 3 36.25 21.52 5.60
CA ASN A 3 35.65 20.50 6.44
C ASN A 3 34.43 19.88 5.71
N ALA A 4 34.39 18.55 5.57
CA ALA A 4 33.22 17.84 5.04
C ALA A 4 32.35 17.35 6.20
N THR A 5 31.49 18.24 6.69
CA THR A 5 30.40 17.92 7.60
C THR A 5 29.40 17.01 6.89
N ILE A 6 29.39 15.71 7.19
CA ILE A 6 28.28 14.82 6.83
C ILE A 6 27.13 15.13 7.78
N ARG A 7 26.29 16.08 7.37
CA ARG A 7 25.05 16.47 8.03
C ARG A 7 23.92 15.61 7.48
N GLY A 8 23.32 14.81 8.37
CA GLY A 8 21.89 14.52 8.41
C GLY A 8 21.29 13.64 7.31
N GLU A 9 21.21 12.34 7.57
CA GLU A 9 20.23 11.45 6.92
C GLU A 9 19.31 10.73 7.92
N ASP A 10 19.28 11.16 9.18
CA ASP A 10 18.46 10.52 10.24
C ASP A 10 16.98 10.98 10.27
N ASP A 11 16.63 12.01 9.50
CA ASP A 11 15.27 12.59 9.53
C ASP A 11 14.28 11.95 8.55
N THR A 12 14.74 11.16 7.58
CA THR A 12 13.85 10.52 6.58
C THR A 12 13.11 9.31 7.15
N VAL A 13 13.75 8.53 8.02
CA VAL A 13 13.15 7.35 8.65
C VAL A 13 12.14 7.76 9.72
N ALA A 14 12.41 8.82 10.48
CA ALA A 14 11.49 9.37 11.48
C ALA A 14 10.24 10.02 10.85
N LYS A 15 10.35 10.53 9.62
CA LYS A 15 9.21 11.07 8.85
C LYS A 15 8.28 9.96 8.36
N TYR A 16 8.80 8.76 8.11
CA TYR A 16 8.04 7.61 7.64
C TYR A 16 7.28 6.88 8.76
N ILE A 17 7.66 7.10 10.03
CA ILE A 17 7.01 6.48 11.21
C ILE A 17 5.87 7.36 11.76
N LYS A 18 5.81 8.66 11.42
CA LYS A 18 4.79 9.61 11.92
C LYS A 18 3.56 9.78 11.02
N MET A 19 3.49 9.10 9.89
CA MET A 19 2.27 8.98 9.10
C MET A 19 1.73 7.56 9.27
N ASP A 20 0.46 7.46 9.67
CA ASP A 20 -0.35 6.24 9.74
C ASP A 20 -0.34 5.45 11.07
N SER A 21 -0.62 6.13 12.18
CA SER A 21 -1.20 5.50 13.38
C SER A 21 -2.68 5.86 13.60
N SER A 22 -3.28 6.69 12.74
CA SER A 22 -4.69 7.14 12.81
C SER A 22 -5.59 6.64 11.68
N SER A 23 -5.16 5.63 10.91
CA SER A 23 -6.00 4.95 9.91
C SER A 23 -6.00 3.43 10.06
N LEU A 24 -6.16 2.94 11.29
CA LEU A 24 -6.80 1.64 11.50
C LEU A 24 -8.31 1.86 11.47
N ASN A 25 -8.82 2.14 10.27
CA ASN A 25 -10.25 1.98 10.02
C ASN A 25 -10.56 0.50 10.15
N SER A 26 -11.28 0.17 11.23
CA SER A 26 -12.24 -0.92 11.24
C SER A 26 -13.06 -0.83 9.95
N THR A 27 -12.67 -1.59 8.94
CA THR A 27 -13.51 -1.77 7.76
C THR A 27 -14.54 -2.81 8.17
N SER A 28 -15.57 -2.33 8.86
CA SER A 28 -16.84 -3.01 8.97
C SER A 28 -17.27 -3.41 7.56
N ASP A 29 -17.70 -4.67 7.41
CA ASP A 29 -18.36 -5.17 6.21
C ASP A 29 -19.76 -4.51 6.08
N ASP A 30 -19.80 -3.18 5.89
CA ASP A 30 -20.98 -2.45 5.46
C ASP A 30 -20.92 -2.28 3.95
N ASP A 31 -21.79 -3.04 3.27
CA ASP A 31 -22.21 -2.79 1.90
C ASP A 31 -22.89 -1.41 1.83
N SER A 32 -22.11 -0.34 1.65
CA SER A 32 -22.63 0.96 1.26
C SER A 32 -21.87 1.53 0.08
N VAL A 33 -22.67 1.95 -0.89
CA VAL A 33 -22.33 2.55 -2.18
C VAL A 33 -21.31 3.67 -1.98
N ASN A 34 -20.12 3.55 -2.59
CA ASN A 34 -19.26 4.72 -2.80
C ASN A 34 -19.11 5.00 -4.28
N GLN A 35 -20.03 5.85 -4.71
CA GLN A 35 -20.03 6.59 -5.95
C GLN A 35 -18.83 7.55 -5.93
N ASP A 36 -18.18 7.68 -7.09
CA ASP A 36 -17.23 8.75 -7.42
C ASP A 36 -15.83 8.72 -6.79
N ASN A 37 -14.87 8.09 -7.48
CA ASN A 37 -13.65 8.82 -7.84
C ASN A 37 -12.92 8.26 -9.07
N CYS A 38 -13.24 8.79 -10.25
CA CYS A 38 -12.27 8.90 -11.34
C CYS A 38 -12.60 10.14 -12.16
N LYS A 39 -12.28 11.32 -11.63
CA LYS A 39 -12.17 12.53 -12.45
C LYS A 39 -10.87 12.45 -13.27
N SER A 40 -10.84 11.53 -14.24
CA SER A 40 -9.80 11.53 -15.28
C SER A 40 -10.04 12.73 -16.20
N THR A 41 -9.17 13.72 -16.07
CA THR A 41 -9.07 14.94 -16.88
C THR A 41 -8.54 14.63 -18.29
N ARG A 42 -9.20 13.72 -19.02
CA ARG A 42 -8.96 13.49 -20.46
C ARG A 42 -10.29 13.47 -21.22
N LYS A 43 -10.99 14.61 -21.25
CA LYS A 43 -12.28 14.74 -21.94
C LYS A 43 -12.29 15.30 -23.39
N PRO A 44 -11.21 15.82 -24.01
CA PRO A 44 -11.37 16.42 -25.34
C PRO A 44 -11.35 15.41 -26.51
N VAL A 45 -10.75 14.22 -26.38
CA VAL A 45 -10.57 13.28 -27.51
C VAL A 45 -11.67 12.20 -27.58
N LEU A 46 -12.24 11.83 -26.45
CA LEU A 46 -13.25 10.77 -26.33
C LEU A 46 -14.54 11.02 -27.15
N PRO A 47 -15.06 12.27 -27.28
CA PRO A 47 -16.22 12.56 -28.12
C PRO A 47 -16.00 12.26 -29.60
N TYR A 48 -14.80 12.56 -30.10
CA TYR A 48 -14.45 12.36 -31.51
C TYR A 48 -14.25 10.87 -31.83
N ILE A 49 -13.50 10.14 -30.99
CA ILE A 49 -13.33 8.68 -31.13
C ILE A 49 -14.70 7.98 -31.11
N LYS A 50 -15.59 8.39 -30.21
CA LYS A 50 -16.95 7.82 -30.11
C LYS A 50 -17.78 8.13 -31.36
N ALA A 51 -17.67 9.34 -31.94
CA ALA A 51 -18.35 9.71 -33.17
C ALA A 51 -17.80 8.94 -34.39
N GLU A 52 -16.49 8.85 -34.54
CA GLU A 52 -15.86 8.06 -35.60
C GLU A 52 -16.26 6.59 -35.53
N LEU A 53 -16.21 6.00 -34.34
CA LEU A 53 -16.57 4.61 -34.14
C LEU A 53 -18.05 4.37 -34.49
N ARG A 54 -18.94 5.26 -34.08
CA ARG A 54 -20.36 5.23 -34.47
C ARG A 54 -20.53 5.28 -35.99
N CYS A 55 -19.85 6.19 -36.67
CA CYS A 55 -19.91 6.31 -38.13
C CYS A 55 -19.36 5.07 -38.84
N LYS A 56 -18.22 4.53 -38.38
CA LYS A 56 -17.63 3.30 -38.94
C LYS A 56 -18.57 2.10 -38.79
N ILE A 57 -19.16 1.91 -37.60
CA ILE A 57 -20.14 0.84 -37.35
C ILE A 57 -21.36 1.00 -38.25
N GLN A 58 -21.91 2.22 -38.31
CA GLN A 58 -23.10 2.54 -39.08
C GLN A 58 -22.88 2.30 -40.59
N ARG A 59 -21.75 2.75 -41.13
CA ARG A 59 -21.37 2.52 -42.52
C ARG A 59 -21.26 1.03 -42.85
N LYS A 60 -20.63 0.25 -41.96
CA LYS A 60 -20.50 -1.21 -42.14
C LYS A 60 -21.86 -1.92 -42.13
N ARG A 61 -22.78 -1.51 -41.24
CA ARG A 61 -24.15 -2.06 -41.20
C ARG A 61 -24.92 -1.75 -42.49
N LEU A 62 -24.90 -0.50 -42.93
CA LEU A 62 -25.58 -0.09 -44.17
C LEU A 62 -25.02 -0.83 -45.39
N SER A 63 -23.69 -1.04 -45.48
CA SER A 63 -23.10 -1.85 -46.55
C SER A 63 -23.51 -3.33 -46.52
N GLN A 64 -23.96 -3.82 -45.37
CA GLN A 64 -24.50 -5.19 -45.22
C GLN A 64 -26.03 -5.23 -45.40
N GLY A 65 -26.67 -4.12 -45.81
CA GLY A 65 -28.12 -4.01 -45.95
C GLY A 65 -28.88 -3.97 -44.61
N LEU A 66 -28.17 -3.83 -43.48
CA LEU A 66 -28.79 -3.74 -42.17
C LEU A 66 -29.29 -2.31 -41.90
N PRO A 67 -30.43 -2.17 -41.22
CA PRO A 67 -30.96 -0.86 -40.88
C PRO A 67 -30.02 -0.10 -39.93
N GLN A 68 -30.21 1.22 -39.93
CA GLN A 68 -29.49 2.14 -39.05
C GLN A 68 -29.64 1.73 -37.60
N LEU A 69 -28.51 1.74 -36.88
CA LEU A 69 -28.46 1.34 -35.48
C LEU A 69 -29.19 2.40 -34.63
N GLN A 70 -30.47 2.15 -34.37
CA GLN A 70 -31.24 2.84 -33.34
C GLN A 70 -30.84 2.21 -32.01
N ALA A 71 -30.27 3.02 -31.11
CA ALA A 71 -29.98 2.57 -29.75
C ALA A 71 -31.29 2.69 -28.96
N ASP A 72 -32.14 1.68 -29.06
CA ASP A 72 -33.35 1.63 -28.24
C ASP A 72 -32.91 1.38 -26.80
N PHE A 73 -33.07 2.38 -25.95
CA PHE A 73 -32.86 2.27 -24.49
C PHE A 73 -34.02 1.56 -23.80
N THR A 74 -34.79 0.77 -24.54
CA THR A 74 -35.83 -0.08 -23.97
C THR A 74 -35.17 -1.05 -23.00
N GLU A 75 -35.69 -1.08 -21.78
CA GLU A 75 -35.23 -2.00 -20.75
C GLU A 75 -35.21 -3.42 -21.32
N LYS A 76 -34.04 -4.07 -21.20
CA LYS A 76 -33.87 -5.44 -21.68
C LYS A 76 -34.93 -6.30 -21.01
N ARG A 77 -35.82 -6.92 -21.79
CA ARG A 77 -36.80 -7.88 -21.26
C ARG A 77 -36.05 -8.92 -20.44
N PRO A 78 -36.54 -9.27 -19.23
CA PRO A 78 -35.93 -10.30 -18.42
C PRO A 78 -35.88 -11.59 -19.26
N THR A 79 -34.68 -12.02 -19.60
CA THR A 79 -34.48 -13.25 -20.35
C THR A 79 -34.87 -14.38 -19.40
N ILE A 80 -35.91 -15.12 -19.74
CA ILE A 80 -36.33 -16.31 -18.99
C ILE A 80 -35.21 -17.33 -19.16
N LEU A 81 -34.34 -17.45 -18.16
CA LEU A 81 -33.27 -18.46 -18.18
C LEU A 81 -33.92 -19.83 -18.23
N THR A 82 -33.46 -20.66 -19.17
CA THR A 82 -33.83 -22.08 -19.13
C THR A 82 -33.31 -22.71 -17.84
N LYS A 83 -33.99 -23.74 -17.32
CA LYS A 83 -33.61 -24.41 -16.05
C LYS A 83 -32.11 -24.77 -16.00
N VAL A 84 -31.58 -25.24 -17.12
CA VAL A 84 -30.16 -25.59 -17.32
C VAL A 84 -29.23 -24.37 -17.21
N GLU A 85 -29.63 -23.21 -17.70
CA GLU A 85 -28.85 -21.97 -17.58
C GLU A 85 -28.84 -21.45 -16.14
N HIS A 86 -29.96 -21.59 -15.43
CA HIS A 86 -30.07 -21.18 -14.03
C HIS A 86 -29.13 -22.01 -13.14
N GLU A 87 -29.09 -23.33 -13.33
CA GLU A 87 -28.15 -24.21 -12.63
C GLU A 87 -26.68 -23.86 -12.93
N LYS A 88 -26.34 -23.60 -14.21
CA LYS A 88 -25.00 -23.13 -14.59
C LYS A 88 -24.65 -21.81 -13.90
N GLN A 89 -25.62 -20.92 -13.72
CA GLN A 89 -25.41 -19.65 -13.04
C GLN A 89 -25.14 -19.85 -11.55
N ILE A 90 -25.88 -20.74 -10.87
CA ILE A 90 -25.66 -21.08 -9.46
C ILE A 90 -24.24 -21.64 -9.27
N VAL A 91 -23.83 -22.63 -10.07
CA VAL A 91 -22.49 -23.21 -9.97
C VAL A 91 -21.39 -22.16 -10.17
N ARG A 92 -21.58 -21.23 -11.12
CA ARG A 92 -20.63 -20.11 -11.32
C ARG A 92 -20.57 -19.17 -10.12
N LYS A 93 -21.72 -18.83 -9.53
CA LYS A 93 -21.80 -17.98 -8.32
C LYS A 93 -21.10 -18.65 -7.14
N GLU A 94 -21.36 -19.93 -6.90
CA GLU A 94 -20.71 -20.69 -5.82
C GLU A 94 -19.19 -20.78 -6.00
N ARG A 95 -18.72 -21.05 -7.24
CA ARG A 95 -17.28 -21.01 -7.55
C ARG A 95 -16.67 -19.63 -7.32
N ASN A 96 -17.35 -18.57 -7.76
CA ASN A 96 -16.88 -17.19 -7.57
C ASN A 96 -16.86 -16.80 -6.09
N LYS A 97 -17.88 -17.20 -5.32
CA LYS A 97 -17.96 -17.01 -3.87
C LYS A 97 -16.77 -17.67 -3.16
N LEU A 98 -16.45 -18.91 -3.53
CA LEU A 98 -15.27 -19.59 -3.00
C LEU A 98 -13.96 -18.90 -3.40
N ALA A 99 -13.83 -18.51 -4.66
CA ALA A 99 -12.64 -17.82 -5.17
C ALA A 99 -12.44 -16.46 -4.49
N ALA A 100 -13.50 -15.68 -4.30
CA ALA A 100 -13.49 -14.40 -3.61
C ALA A 100 -13.08 -14.57 -2.14
N ARG A 101 -13.65 -15.56 -1.43
CA ARG A 101 -13.25 -15.89 -0.06
C ARG A 101 -11.77 -16.26 0.01
N LYS A 102 -11.27 -17.11 -0.89
CA LYS A 102 -9.87 -17.51 -0.95
C LYS A 102 -8.93 -16.34 -1.26
N CYS A 103 -9.33 -15.45 -2.17
CA CYS A 103 -8.58 -14.24 -2.50
C CYS A 103 -8.46 -13.31 -1.28
N ARG A 104 -9.59 -13.00 -0.62
CA ARG A 104 -9.62 -12.20 0.61
C ARG A 104 -8.81 -12.84 1.74
N GLN A 105 -8.91 -14.16 1.91
CA GLN A 105 -8.14 -14.89 2.92
C GLN A 105 -6.64 -14.84 2.63
N ARG A 106 -6.21 -15.09 1.39
CA ARG A 106 -4.79 -15.01 1.01
C ARG A 106 -4.24 -13.60 1.22
N LYS A 107 -5.00 -12.57 0.85
CA LYS A 107 -4.62 -11.17 1.09
C LYS A 107 -4.40 -10.92 2.59
N ARG A 108 -5.36 -11.33 3.44
CA ARG A 108 -5.25 -11.22 4.90
C ARG A 108 -4.03 -11.96 5.45
N GLN A 109 -3.81 -13.20 5.04
CA GLN A 109 -2.66 -14.00 5.49
C GLN A 109 -1.33 -13.31 5.15
N ILE A 110 -1.16 -12.83 3.91
CA ILE A 110 0.06 -12.14 3.50
C ILE A 110 0.25 -10.86 4.33
N THR A 111 -0.80 -10.05 4.49
CA THR A 111 -0.72 -8.83 5.29
C THR A 111 -0.38 -9.13 6.76
N SER A 112 -0.99 -10.16 7.35
CA SER A 112 -0.70 -10.55 8.73
C SER A 112 0.74 -11.06 8.90
N LEU A 113 1.26 -11.84 7.95
CA LEU A 113 2.65 -12.29 7.98
C LEU A 113 3.63 -11.12 7.90
N LEU A 114 3.42 -10.19 6.96
CA LEU A 114 4.26 -9.00 6.83
C LEU A 114 4.19 -8.12 8.08
N GLN A 115 3.01 -7.99 8.71
CA GLN A 115 2.86 -7.23 9.96
C GLN A 115 3.59 -7.88 11.14
N GLU A 116 3.61 -9.21 11.21
CA GLU A 116 4.37 -9.92 12.24
C GLU A 116 5.87 -9.74 12.02
N GLU A 117 6.35 -9.90 10.78
CA GLU A 117 7.75 -9.68 10.42
C GLU A 117 8.22 -8.25 10.73
N ILE A 118 7.38 -7.25 10.42
CA ILE A 118 7.66 -5.85 10.80
C ILE A 118 7.81 -5.71 12.32
N ARG A 119 6.94 -6.38 13.10
CA ARG A 119 6.98 -6.31 14.57
C ARG A 119 8.25 -6.95 15.12
N GLU A 120 8.60 -8.14 14.63
CA GLU A 120 9.80 -8.87 15.03
C GLU A 120 11.06 -8.03 14.75
N LEU A 121 11.21 -7.54 13.51
CA LEU A 121 12.34 -6.70 13.13
C LEU A 121 12.40 -5.39 13.93
N ALA A 122 11.26 -4.78 14.25
CA ALA A 122 11.22 -3.55 15.05
C ALA A 122 11.71 -3.80 16.49
N GLU A 123 11.34 -4.93 17.09
CA GLU A 123 11.77 -5.31 18.43
C GLU A 123 13.26 -5.66 18.44
N GLU A 124 13.76 -6.44 17.47
CA GLU A 124 15.19 -6.72 17.35
C GLU A 124 16.01 -5.44 17.17
N ASN A 125 15.56 -4.53 16.32
CA ASN A 125 16.23 -3.25 16.10
C ASN A 125 16.28 -2.42 17.39
N LYS A 126 15.19 -2.40 18.17
CA LYS A 126 15.15 -1.74 19.48
C LYS A 126 16.15 -2.37 20.46
N GLN A 127 16.21 -3.70 20.53
CA GLN A 127 17.15 -4.40 21.40
C GLN A 127 18.62 -4.13 21.02
N LEU A 128 18.94 -4.14 19.73
CA LEU A 128 20.28 -3.84 19.22
C LEU A 128 20.67 -2.39 19.53
N LYS A 129 19.76 -1.43 19.36
CA LYS A 129 20.00 -0.02 19.71
C LYS A 129 20.27 0.16 21.20
N GLU A 130 19.51 -0.52 22.05
CA GLU A 130 19.76 -0.46 23.50
C GLU A 130 21.11 -1.08 23.86
N ARG A 131 21.47 -2.22 23.22
CA ARG A 131 22.78 -2.84 23.40
C ARG A 131 23.92 -1.89 23.02
N ILE A 132 23.80 -1.19 21.88
CA ILE A 132 24.79 -0.19 21.44
C ILE A 132 24.90 0.92 22.49
N ARG A 133 23.77 1.48 22.92
CA ARG A 133 23.73 2.53 23.94
C ARG A 133 24.41 2.11 25.24
N CYS A 134 24.15 0.90 25.73
CA CYS A 134 24.80 0.39 26.94
C CYS A 134 26.32 0.27 26.76
N LEU A 135 26.79 -0.18 25.59
CA LEU A 135 28.22 -0.30 25.29
C LEU A 135 28.90 1.07 25.19
N GLU A 136 28.24 2.04 24.57
CA GLU A 136 28.72 3.43 24.51
C GLU A 136 28.85 4.04 25.91
N LEU A 137 27.84 3.86 26.76
CA LEU A 137 27.88 4.34 28.14
C LEU A 137 29.04 3.70 28.93
N ASN A 138 29.22 2.38 28.82
CA ASN A 138 30.32 1.69 29.48
C ASN A 138 31.69 2.20 29.00
N ARG A 139 31.82 2.44 27.68
CA ARG A 139 33.03 3.02 27.10
C ARG A 139 33.29 4.43 27.65
N GLU A 140 32.27 5.28 27.71
CA GLU A 140 32.38 6.63 28.25
C GLU A 140 32.80 6.63 29.72
N GLN A 141 32.18 5.78 30.54
CA GLN A 141 32.54 5.61 31.95
C GLN A 141 34.00 5.18 32.11
N PHE A 142 34.45 4.23 31.30
CA PHE A 142 35.84 3.78 31.33
C PHE A 142 36.83 4.89 30.93
N VAL A 143 36.54 5.61 29.83
CA VAL A 143 37.36 6.75 29.39
C VAL A 143 37.42 7.82 30.48
N TRP A 144 36.29 8.14 31.10
CA TRP A 144 36.21 9.09 32.19
C TRP A 144 37.06 8.66 33.39
N SER A 145 36.96 7.39 33.81
CA SER A 145 37.78 6.83 34.89
C SER A 145 39.28 6.90 34.58
N MET A 146 39.67 6.55 33.35
CA MET A 146 41.07 6.62 32.91
C MET A 146 41.62 8.05 32.94
N LEU A 147 40.85 9.03 32.46
CA LEU A 147 41.27 10.44 32.48
C LEU A 147 41.44 10.95 33.90
N ASN A 148 40.51 10.65 34.82
CA ASN A 148 40.62 11.06 36.21
C ASN A 148 41.81 10.40 36.93
N ASN A 149 42.06 9.12 36.65
CA ASN A 149 43.20 8.41 37.21
C ASN A 149 44.55 8.93 36.65
N GLN A 150 44.62 9.33 35.38
CA GLN A 150 45.81 9.95 34.82
C GLN A 150 46.07 11.36 35.39
N VAL A 151 45.02 12.14 35.61
CA VAL A 151 45.13 13.46 36.25
C VAL A 151 45.61 13.32 37.69
N THR A 152 45.07 12.37 38.45
CA THR A 152 45.53 12.12 39.83
C THR A 152 47.00 11.66 39.85
N MET A 153 47.42 10.73 38.99
CA MET A 153 48.82 10.30 38.92
C MET A 153 49.80 11.44 38.55
N LYS A 154 49.42 12.39 37.68
CA LYS A 154 50.24 13.57 37.36
C LYS A 154 50.34 14.55 38.52
N MET A 155 49.23 14.82 39.22
CA MET A 155 49.20 15.73 40.38
C MET A 155 50.05 15.22 41.54
N PHE A 156 50.14 13.89 41.74
CA PHE A 156 51.00 13.30 42.77
C PHE A 156 52.46 13.09 42.33
N GLY A 157 52.72 13.00 41.02
CA GLY A 157 54.08 12.86 40.47
C GLY A 157 54.88 14.17 40.40
N GLU A 158 54.22 15.33 40.47
CA GLU A 158 54.88 16.65 40.53
C GLU A 158 55.29 17.08 41.96
N PHE A 159 54.99 16.25 42.98
CA PHE A 159 55.30 16.51 44.39
C PHE A 159 56.53 15.76 44.93
N VAL A 160 57.32 15.11 44.08
CA VAL A 160 58.61 14.47 44.40
C VAL A 160 59.70 15.06 43.53
#